data_AF-A0A973SD82-F1
#
_entry.id   AF-A0A973SD82-F1
#
_cell.length_a   1.000
_cell.length_b   1.000
_cell.length_c   1.000
_cell.angle_alpha   90.00
_cell.angle_beta   90.00
_cell.angle_gamma   90.00
#
_symmetry.space_group_name_H-M   'P 1'
#
loop_
_entity.id
_entity.type
_entity.pdbx_description
1 polymer ?
#
loop_
_entity_poly.entity_id
_entity_poly.type
_entity_poly.pdbx_seq_one_letter_code
_entity_poly.pdbx_strand_id
1 'polypeptide(L)'
;MSRRSVLLTVAIVAVALLGGALWFANRPGESAAKAGDCITAPLKGGFKKVGCDASNAAFKVAAVLADGDSNGCDAYPNVLMSVVDKNRTKTLCLASAK
;
A
#
# COMPACT_ATOMS: atom_id res chain seq x y z
N MET A 1 -28.37 -17.40 33.54
CA MET A 1 -28.03 -16.29 32.63
C MET A 1 -29.30 -15.48 32.37
N SER A 2 -29.34 -14.20 32.75
CA SER A 2 -30.55 -13.37 32.58
C SER A 2 -30.75 -13.01 31.11
N ARG A 3 -32.00 -12.91 30.62
CA ARG A 3 -32.32 -12.48 29.24
C ARG A 3 -31.62 -11.15 28.88
N ARG A 4 -31.42 -10.27 29.86
CA ARG A 4 -30.65 -9.01 29.68
C ARG A 4 -29.19 -9.24 29.35
N SER A 5 -28.55 -10.24 29.98
CA SER A 5 -27.15 -10.58 29.72
C SER A 5 -26.98 -11.12 28.29
N VAL A 6 -27.92 -11.95 27.83
CA VAL A 6 -27.90 -12.50 26.46
C VAL A 6 -28.08 -11.38 25.42
N LEU A 7 -29.03 -10.48 25.64
CA LEU A 7 -29.27 -9.35 24.72
C LEU A 7 -28.06 -8.40 24.64
N LEU A 8 -27.40 -8.14 25.77
CA LEU A 8 -26.19 -7.31 25.80
C LEU A 8 -25.04 -7.96 25.03
N THR A 9 -24.82 -9.27 25.20
CA THR A 9 -23.75 -9.97 24.47
C THR A 9 -24.00 -9.95 22.97
N VAL A 10 -25.24 -10.20 22.53
CA VAL A 10 -25.60 -10.16 21.10
C VAL A 10 -25.40 -8.76 20.51
N ALA A 11 -25.81 -7.72 21.24
CA ALA A 11 -25.62 -6.34 20.79
C ALA A 11 -24.13 -5.98 20.64
N ILE A 12 -23.28 -6.37 21.60
CA ILE A 12 -21.84 -6.12 21.53
C ILE A 12 -21.20 -6.84 20.33
N VAL A 13 -21.55 -8.11 20.11
CA VAL A 13 -21.03 -8.88 18.97
C VAL A 13 -21.48 -8.26 17.65
N ALA A 14 -22.74 -7.82 17.55
CA ALA A 14 -23.24 -7.15 16.35
C ALA A 14 -22.49 -5.84 16.07
N VAL A 15 -22.25 -5.00 17.09
CA VAL A 15 -21.48 -3.76 16.95
C VAL A 15 -20.02 -4.03 16.55
N ALA A 16 -19.39 -5.05 17.13
CA ALA A 16 -18.01 -5.42 16.80
C ALA A 16 -17.90 -5.92 15.35
N LEU A 17 -18.84 -6.72 14.87
CA LEU A 17 -18.87 -7.21 13.49
C LEU A 17 -19.10 -6.07 12.49
N LEU A 18 -20.06 -5.18 12.78
CA LEU A 18 -20.34 -4.02 11.93
C LEU A 18 -19.17 -3.04 11.90
N GLY A 19 -18.58 -2.76 13.06
CA GLY A 19 -17.39 -1.91 13.17
C GLY A 19 -16.19 -2.51 12.45
N GLY A 20 -15.96 -3.82 12.57
CA GLY A 20 -14.91 -4.53 11.86
C GLY A 20 -15.09 -4.50 10.34
N ALA A 21 -16.32 -4.71 9.85
CA ALA A 21 -16.65 -4.65 8.43
C ALA A 21 -16.46 -3.25 7.84
N LEU A 22 -16.94 -2.21 8.54
CA LEU A 22 -16.76 -0.81 8.15
C LEU A 22 -15.29 -0.42 8.12
N TRP A 23 -14.51 -0.84 9.11
CA TRP A 23 -13.08 -0.56 9.14
C TRP A 23 -12.32 -1.29 8.04
N PHE A 24 -12.70 -2.53 7.72
CA PHE A 24 -12.08 -3.28 6.62
C PHE A 24 -12.42 -2.67 5.26
N ALA A 25 -13.66 -2.20 5.07
CA ALA A 25 -14.09 -1.52 3.85
C ALA A 25 -13.43 -0.14 3.68
N ASN A 26 -13.22 0.60 4.78
CA ASN A 26 -12.66 1.95 4.76
C ASN A 26 -11.19 1.98 5.21
N ARG A 27 -10.50 0.84 5.20
CA ARG A 27 -9.12 0.76 5.64
C ARG A 27 -8.30 1.64 4.70
N PRO A 28 -7.55 2.63 5.21
CA PRO A 28 -6.67 3.43 4.36
C PRO A 28 -5.74 2.47 3.63
N GLY A 29 -5.82 2.46 2.29
CA GLY A 29 -4.90 1.71 1.46
C GLY A 29 -3.46 2.11 1.80
N GLU A 30 -2.52 1.18 1.64
CA GLU A 30 -1.09 1.45 1.83
C GLU A 30 -0.75 2.78 1.15
N SER A 31 -0.21 3.72 1.95
CA SER A 31 0.05 5.07 1.48
C SER A 31 0.85 5.00 0.19
N ALA A 32 0.26 5.52 -0.90
CA ALA A 32 0.91 5.53 -2.20
C ALA A 32 2.29 6.14 -2.04
N ALA A 33 3.33 5.35 -2.33
CA ALA A 33 4.71 5.80 -2.28
C ALA A 33 4.86 7.08 -3.10
N LYS A 34 5.65 8.02 -2.62
CA LYS A 34 5.99 9.25 -3.34
C LYS A 34 7.43 9.19 -3.83
N ALA A 35 7.76 10.03 -4.80
CA ALA A 35 9.15 10.23 -5.20
C ALA A 35 10.01 10.56 -3.97
N GLY A 36 11.14 9.89 -3.85
CA GLY A 36 12.05 9.97 -2.70
C GLY A 36 11.84 8.89 -1.63
N ASP A 37 10.69 8.20 -1.61
CA ASP A 37 10.43 7.15 -0.63
C ASP A 37 11.24 5.89 -0.94
N CYS A 38 11.74 5.24 0.12
CA CYS A 38 12.35 3.92 0.00
C CYS A 38 11.32 2.84 0.31
N ILE A 39 11.39 1.75 -0.45
CA ILE A 39 10.44 0.66 -0.37
C ILE A 39 11.16 -0.69 -0.29
N THR A 40 10.48 -1.69 0.27
CA THR A 40 10.91 -3.08 0.20
C THR A 40 10.86 -3.59 -1.24
N ALA A 41 11.53 -4.70 -1.52
CA ALA A 41 11.40 -5.37 -2.82
C ALA A 41 9.91 -5.68 -3.09
N PRO A 42 9.37 -5.32 -4.28
CA PRO A 42 7.99 -5.61 -4.61
C PRO A 42 7.77 -7.12 -4.65
N LEU A 43 6.87 -7.62 -3.80
CA LEU A 43 6.55 -9.05 -3.66
C LEU A 43 5.05 -9.24 -3.88
N LYS A 44 4.68 -10.14 -4.80
CA LYS A 44 3.30 -10.60 -5.05
C LYS A 44 2.25 -9.46 -5.08
N GLY A 45 2.56 -8.36 -5.76
CA GLY A 45 1.60 -7.27 -6.00
C GLY A 45 1.57 -6.17 -4.95
N GLY A 46 2.58 -6.07 -4.09
CA GLY A 46 2.71 -4.94 -3.17
C GLY A 46 4.16 -4.68 -2.76
N PHE A 47 4.38 -3.50 -2.20
CA PHE A 47 5.62 -3.09 -1.58
C PHE A 47 5.29 -2.29 -0.33
N LYS A 48 6.21 -2.24 0.63
CA LYS A 48 6.05 -1.43 1.83
C LYS A 48 6.99 -0.26 1.80
N LYS A 49 6.49 0.92 2.16
CA LYS A 49 7.35 2.07 2.46
C LYS A 49 8.15 1.79 3.73
N VAL A 50 9.45 2.03 3.65
CA VAL A 50 10.43 1.87 4.74
C VAL A 50 11.33 3.09 4.79
N GLY A 51 12.06 3.25 5.90
CA GLY A 51 13.15 4.24 5.95
C GLY A 51 14.24 3.87 4.95
N CYS A 52 14.85 4.86 4.29
CA CYS A 52 15.95 4.61 3.35
C CYS A 52 17.17 3.98 4.02
N ASP A 53 17.35 4.20 5.33
CA ASP A 53 18.42 3.60 6.13
C ASP A 53 18.07 2.20 6.66
N ALA A 54 16.86 1.70 6.37
CA ALA A 54 16.45 0.38 6.84
C ALA A 54 17.12 -0.72 6.00
N SER A 55 17.60 -1.79 6.67
CA SER A 55 18.27 -2.90 5.99
C SER A 55 17.40 -3.65 4.97
N ASN A 56 16.08 -3.42 4.99
CA ASN A 56 15.11 -3.97 4.06
C ASN A 56 14.66 -3.00 2.96
N ALA A 57 15.28 -1.80 2.86
CA ALA A 57 15.10 -0.89 1.74
C ALA A 57 15.79 -1.47 0.49
N ALA A 58 14.99 -1.88 -0.49
CA ALA A 58 15.51 -2.47 -1.73
C ALA A 58 15.53 -1.47 -2.88
N PHE A 59 14.51 -0.59 -2.94
CA PHE A 59 14.36 0.38 -4.03
C PHE A 59 14.00 1.76 -3.49
N LYS A 60 14.36 2.80 -4.24
CA LYS A 60 13.92 4.17 -4.01
C LYS A 60 13.00 4.60 -5.15
N VAL A 61 11.88 5.21 -4.82
CA VAL A 61 10.93 5.71 -5.81
C VAL A 61 11.53 6.95 -6.45
N ALA A 62 11.93 6.85 -7.70
CA ALA A 62 12.47 7.98 -8.46
C ALA A 62 11.36 8.94 -8.88
N ALA A 63 10.23 8.39 -9.34
CA ALA A 63 9.08 9.16 -9.77
C ALA A 63 7.78 8.36 -9.62
N VAL A 64 6.67 9.09 -9.57
CA VAL A 64 5.33 8.52 -9.66
C VAL A 64 4.62 9.23 -10.80
N LEU A 65 4.32 8.47 -11.83
CA LEU A 65 3.63 8.94 -13.02
C LEU A 65 2.13 8.70 -12.85
N ALA A 66 1.33 9.65 -13.31
CA ALA A 66 -0.14 9.53 -13.34
C ALA A 66 -0.62 8.74 -14.56
N ASP A 67 0.25 7.89 -15.08
CA ASP A 67 0.14 7.23 -16.35
C ASP A 67 0.23 5.74 -16.03
N GLY A 68 -0.67 4.92 -16.57
CA GLY A 68 -0.67 3.46 -16.39
C GLY A 68 0.33 2.72 -17.27
N ASP A 69 1.39 3.40 -17.72
CA ASP A 69 2.34 2.89 -18.70
C ASP A 69 3.72 2.70 -18.09
N SER A 70 4.22 1.47 -18.17
CA SER A 70 5.58 1.09 -17.78
C SER A 70 6.65 1.90 -18.51
N ASN A 71 6.41 2.26 -19.77
CA ASN A 71 7.37 2.99 -20.62
C ASN A 71 7.54 4.45 -20.18
N GLY A 72 6.62 4.99 -19.37
CA GLY A 72 6.75 6.35 -18.83
C GLY A 72 8.01 6.54 -18.00
N CYS A 73 8.57 5.44 -17.47
CA CYS A 73 9.80 5.47 -16.69
C CYS A 73 11.08 5.54 -17.55
N ASP A 74 11.00 5.38 -18.88
CA ASP A 74 12.16 5.42 -19.78
C ASP A 74 12.83 6.79 -19.83
N ALA A 75 12.07 7.85 -19.52
CA ALA A 75 12.60 9.21 -19.38
C ALA A 75 13.52 9.39 -18.15
N TYR A 76 13.60 8.39 -17.26
CA TYR A 76 14.38 8.45 -16.02
C TYR A 76 15.60 7.53 -16.11
N PRO A 77 16.81 8.09 -16.29
CA PRO A 77 18.01 7.30 -16.58
C PRO A 77 18.47 6.39 -15.41
N ASN A 78 17.99 6.64 -14.20
CA ASN A 78 18.38 5.91 -13.00
C ASN A 78 17.33 4.87 -12.55
N VAL A 79 16.30 4.63 -13.37
CA VAL A 79 15.24 3.67 -13.05
C VAL A 79 15.63 2.28 -13.51
N LEU A 80 15.49 1.33 -12.59
CA LEU A 80 15.78 -0.09 -12.82
C LEU A 80 14.53 -0.87 -13.19
N MET A 81 13.38 -0.44 -12.66
CA MET A 81 12.10 -1.09 -12.92
C MET A 81 10.92 -0.15 -12.75
N SER A 82 9.84 -0.41 -13.48
CA SER A 82 8.55 0.26 -13.36
C SER A 82 7.53 -0.68 -12.71
N VAL A 83 6.74 -0.17 -11.77
CA VAL A 83 5.61 -0.90 -11.18
C VAL A 83 4.33 -0.16 -11.52
N VAL A 84 3.52 -0.77 -12.37
CA VAL A 84 2.19 -0.24 -12.72
C VAL A 84 1.18 -0.72 -11.69
N ASP A 85 0.33 0.19 -11.22
CA ASP A 85 -0.77 -0.17 -10.34
C ASP A 85 -1.74 -1.14 -11.03
N LYS A 86 -2.46 -1.96 -10.24
CA LYS A 86 -3.43 -2.92 -10.76
C LYS A 86 -4.49 -2.27 -11.68
N ASN A 87 -4.86 -1.01 -11.41
CA ASN A 87 -5.84 -0.28 -12.20
C ASN A 87 -5.24 0.41 -13.43
N ARG A 88 -3.92 0.30 -13.67
CA ARG A 88 -3.19 0.99 -14.76
C ARG A 88 -3.52 2.49 -14.81
N THR A 89 -3.54 3.13 -13.65
CA THR A 89 -3.74 4.58 -13.52
C THR A 89 -2.49 5.29 -13.03
N LYS A 90 -1.50 4.55 -12.53
CA LYS A 90 -0.24 5.08 -12.00
C LYS A 90 0.89 4.12 -12.27
N THR A 91 2.07 4.68 -12.45
CA THR A 91 3.31 3.93 -12.58
C THR A 91 4.35 4.48 -11.61
N LEU A 92 4.91 3.60 -10.79
CA LEU A 92 6.03 3.92 -9.92
C LEU A 92 7.32 3.56 -10.63
N CYS A 93 8.21 4.53 -10.77
CA CYS A 93 9.53 4.33 -11.31
C CYS A 93 10.51 4.10 -10.16
N LEU A 94 11.14 2.93 -10.13
CA LEU A 94 11.98 2.48 -9.02
C LEU A 94 13.46 2.51 -9.42
N ALA A 95 14.24 3.28 -8.69
CA ALA A 95 15.69 3.34 -8.77
C ALA A 95 16.34 2.47 -7.68
N SER A 96 17.65 2.27 -7.78
CA SER A 96 18.47 1.72 -6.69
C SER A 96 18.21 2.51 -5.40
N ALA A 97 18.02 1.81 -4.28
CA ALA A 97 17.92 2.45 -2.96
C ALA A 97 19.25 3.07 -2.48
N LYS A 98 20.35 2.75 -3.17
CA LYS A 98 21.73 3.03 -2.79
C LYS A 98 22.44 3.81 -3.89
#